data_AF-A0A934LKJ7-F1
#
_entry.id   AF-A0A934LKJ7-F1
#
_cell.length_a   1.000
_cell.length_b   1.000
_cell.length_c   1.000
_cell.angle_alpha   90.00
_cell.angle_beta   90.00
_cell.angle_gamma   90.00
#
_symmetry.space_group_name_H-M   'P 1'
#
loop_
_entity.id
_entity.type
_entity.pdbx_description
1 polymer ?
#
loop_
_entity_poly.entity_id
_entity_poly.type
_entity_poly.pdbx_seq_one_letter_code
_entity_poly.pdbx_strand_id
1 'polypeptide(L)'
;METKILSLKILQNRLTECHLETVLATLDRLHDATATDTLGAVSNLSTEEVVGWLEDIIYTAQETLKEMGLEAPITSDTTLEAPHPAQLSLYGSR
;
A
#
# COMPACT_ATOMS: atom_id res chain seq x y z
N MET A 1 10.99 7.06 -27.67
CA MET A 1 11.44 8.04 -26.66
C MET A 1 12.23 7.23 -25.65
N GLU A 2 13.55 7.39 -25.57
CA GLU A 2 14.35 6.66 -24.57
C GLU A 2 13.99 7.16 -23.17
N THR A 3 13.34 6.31 -22.38
CA THR A 3 13.12 6.59 -20.95
C THR A 3 14.49 6.56 -20.28
N LYS A 4 15.09 7.73 -20.10
CA LYS A 4 16.40 7.85 -19.46
C LYS A 4 16.25 7.39 -18.01
N ILE A 5 16.64 6.15 -17.72
CA ILE A 5 16.63 5.60 -16.36
C ILE A 5 17.59 6.46 -15.53
N LEU A 6 17.02 7.28 -14.64
CA LEU A 6 17.80 8.08 -13.72
C LEU A 6 18.39 7.14 -12.67
N SER A 7 19.68 7.31 -12.37
CA SER A 7 20.30 6.58 -11.26
C SER A 7 19.49 6.81 -9.98
N LEU A 8 19.18 5.72 -9.25
CA LEU A 8 18.47 5.80 -7.98
C LEU A 8 19.14 6.76 -6.99
N LYS A 9 20.47 6.85 -7.00
CA LYS A 9 21.23 7.82 -6.19
C LYS A 9 20.92 9.28 -6.57
N ILE A 10 20.76 9.55 -7.86
CA ILE A 10 20.37 10.88 -8.35
C ILE A 10 18.93 11.19 -7.97
N LEU A 11 18.04 10.19 -8.03
CA LEU A 11 16.65 10.32 -7.59
C LEU A 11 16.56 10.58 -6.08
N GLN A 12 17.25 9.82 -5.24
CA GLN A 12 17.30 10.02 -3.79
C GLN A 12 17.84 11.40 -3.40
N ASN A 13 18.81 11.93 -4.14
CA ASN A 13 19.31 13.29 -3.89
C ASN A 13 18.32 14.39 -4.31
N ARG A 14 17.34 14.10 -5.18
CA ARG A 14 16.35 15.06 -5.69
C ARG A 14 14.99 14.94 -5.01
N LEU A 15 14.62 13.72 -4.64
CA LEU A 15 13.50 13.42 -3.76
C LEU A 15 13.98 13.65 -2.34
N THR A 16 13.72 14.85 -1.82
CA THR A 16 13.91 15.12 -0.39
C THR A 16 12.99 14.19 0.41
N GLU A 17 13.30 14.01 1.70
CA GLU A 17 12.45 13.24 2.63
C GLU A 17 10.98 13.67 2.53
N CYS A 18 10.73 14.99 2.45
CA CYS A 18 9.41 15.58 2.25
C CYS A 18 8.71 15.13 0.95
N HIS A 19 9.44 14.94 -0.15
CA HIS A 19 8.86 14.46 -1.41
C HIS A 19 8.45 12.99 -1.32
N LEU A 20 9.27 12.14 -0.70
CA LEU A 20 8.92 10.73 -0.50
C LEU A 20 7.73 10.59 0.46
N GLU A 21 7.74 11.36 1.55
CA GLU A 21 6.62 11.45 2.49
C GLU A 21 5.32 11.84 1.78
N THR A 22 5.36 12.82 0.87
CA THR A 22 4.20 13.23 0.08
C THR A 22 3.66 12.10 -0.79
N VAL A 23 4.54 11.30 -1.41
CA VAL A 23 4.12 10.13 -2.21
C VAL A 23 3.45 9.09 -1.32
N LEU A 24 4.04 8.77 -0.17
CA LEU A 24 3.47 7.80 0.77
C LEU A 24 2.13 8.28 1.34
N ALA A 25 2.01 9.55 1.71
CA ALA A 25 0.75 10.14 2.15
C ALA A 25 -0.34 10.13 1.05
N THR A 26 0.08 10.23 -0.22
CA THR A 26 -0.85 10.10 -1.36
C THR A 26 -1.33 8.66 -1.52
N LEU A 27 -0.45 7.67 -1.33
CA LEU A 27 -0.83 6.25 -1.32
C LEU A 27 -1.76 5.92 -0.14
N ASP A 28 -1.54 6.52 1.03
CA ASP A 28 -2.43 6.40 2.19
C ASP A 28 -3.83 6.97 1.89
N ARG A 29 -3.89 8.15 1.27
CA ARG A 29 -5.16 8.73 0.81
C ARG A 29 -5.87 7.87 -0.25
N LEU A 30 -5.11 7.22 -1.13
CA LEU A 30 -5.64 6.29 -2.12
C LEU A 30 -6.25 5.05 -1.44
N HIS A 31 -5.60 4.54 -0.39
CA HIS A 31 -6.12 3.47 0.45
C HIS A 31 -7.46 3.87 1.09
N ASP A 32 -7.53 5.04 1.72
CA ASP A 32 -8.76 5.53 2.37
C ASP A 32 -9.93 5.71 1.37
N ALA A 33 -9.63 6.24 0.18
CA ALA A 33 -10.62 6.41 -0.86
C ALA A 33 -11.13 5.06 -1.40
N THR A 34 -10.25 4.07 -1.54
CA THR A 34 -10.64 2.71 -1.93
C THR A 34 -11.52 2.06 -0.86
N ALA A 35 -11.16 2.19 0.41
CA ALA A 35 -11.90 1.63 1.55
C ALA A 35 -13.31 2.20 1.70
N THR A 36 -13.54 3.42 1.19
CA THR A 36 -14.82 4.14 1.25
C THR A 36 -15.59 4.16 -0.08
N ASP A 37 -15.13 3.43 -1.10
CA ASP A 37 -15.70 3.41 -2.46
C ASP A 37 -15.75 4.82 -3.11
N THR A 38 -14.77 5.67 -2.81
CA THR A 38 -14.64 7.06 -3.30
C THR A 38 -13.40 7.28 -4.16
N LEU A 39 -12.86 6.22 -4.79
CA LEU A 39 -11.64 6.28 -5.61
C LEU A 39 -11.67 7.40 -6.68
N GLY A 40 -12.80 7.56 -7.37
CA GLY A 40 -12.98 8.61 -8.38
C GLY A 40 -12.91 10.05 -7.86
N ALA A 41 -12.93 10.26 -6.53
CA ALA A 41 -12.75 11.58 -5.92
C ALA A 41 -11.27 11.95 -5.71
N VAL A 42 -10.35 10.99 -5.79
CA VAL A 42 -8.91 11.20 -5.53
C VAL A 42 -8.00 10.81 -6.69
N SER A 43 -8.52 10.10 -7.69
CA SER A 43 -7.77 9.65 -8.86
C SER A 43 -8.54 9.92 -10.15
N ASN A 44 -7.82 10.30 -11.20
CA ASN A 44 -8.35 10.38 -12.57
C ASN A 44 -8.20 9.05 -13.34
N LEU A 45 -7.56 8.05 -12.74
CA LEU A 45 -7.33 6.74 -13.33
C LEU A 45 -8.53 5.83 -13.11
N SER A 46 -8.73 4.85 -14.00
CA SER A 46 -9.66 3.76 -13.76
C SER A 46 -9.16 2.87 -12.61
N THR A 47 -10.07 2.09 -12.02
CA THR A 47 -9.69 1.11 -10.97
C THR A 47 -8.63 0.14 -11.47
N GLU A 48 -8.75 -0.34 -12.72
CA GLU A 48 -7.79 -1.26 -13.33
C GLU A 48 -6.41 -0.63 -13.50
N GLU A 49 -6.35 0.65 -13.89
CA GLU A 49 -5.09 1.38 -14.01
C GLU A 49 -4.41 1.58 -12.64
N VAL A 50 -5.20 1.90 -11.61
CA VAL A 50 -4.70 2.00 -10.22
C VAL A 50 -4.16 0.66 -9.74
N VAL A 51 -4.88 -0.43 -9.97
CA VAL A 51 -4.43 -1.79 -9.61
C VAL A 51 -3.10 -2.12 -10.29
N GLY A 52 -2.98 -1.88 -11.60
CA GLY A 52 -1.73 -2.13 -12.32
C GLY A 52 -0.55 -1.34 -11.75
N TRP A 53 -0.75 -0.07 -11.38
CA TRP A 53 0.30 0.73 -10.73
C TRP A 53 0.72 0.14 -9.38
N LEU A 54 -0.23 -0.30 -8.56
CA LEU A 54 0.06 -0.87 -7.24
C LEU A 54 0.78 -2.23 -7.37
N GLU A 55 0.35 -3.07 -8.29
CA GLU A 55 1.01 -4.36 -8.58
C GLU A 55 2.45 -4.17 -9.02
N ASP A 56 2.73 -3.22 -9.92
CA ASP A 56 4.09 -2.91 -10.37
C ASP A 56 4.98 -2.41 -9.21
N ILE A 57 4.44 -1.55 -8.34
CA ILE A 57 5.15 -1.05 -7.16
C ILE A 57 5.46 -2.21 -6.20
N ILE A 58 4.46 -3.04 -5.88
CA ILE A 58 4.60 -4.18 -4.98
C ILE A 58 5.63 -5.16 -5.53
N TYR A 59 5.50 -5.55 -6.79
CA TYR A 59 6.42 -6.48 -7.45
C TYR A 59 7.85 -5.96 -7.41
N THR A 60 8.06 -4.70 -7.79
CA THR A 60 9.39 -4.09 -7.81
C THR A 60 9.99 -4.04 -6.40
N ALA A 61 9.20 -3.67 -5.39
CA ALA A 61 9.65 -3.64 -4.00
C ALA A 61 10.00 -5.04 -3.47
N GLN A 62 9.14 -6.04 -3.75
CA GLN A 62 9.35 -7.42 -3.33
C GLN A 62 10.61 -8.03 -3.96
N GLU A 63 10.80 -7.89 -5.28
CA GLU A 63 12.01 -8.39 -5.93
C GLU A 63 13.26 -7.65 -5.44
N THR A 64 13.19 -6.34 -5.19
CA THR A 64 14.32 -5.60 -4.61
C THR A 64 14.70 -6.13 -3.23
N LEU A 65 13.73 -6.37 -2.34
CA LEU A 65 13.98 -6.92 -1.01
C LEU A 65 14.60 -8.31 -1.08
N LYS A 66 14.04 -9.17 -1.94
CA LYS A 66 14.55 -10.52 -2.20
C LYS A 66 15.99 -10.51 -2.72
N GLU A 67 16.32 -9.61 -3.65
CA GLU A 67 17.69 -9.41 -4.15
C GLU A 67 18.64 -8.88 -3.06
N MET A 68 18.12 -8.14 -2.08
CA MET A 68 18.87 -7.73 -0.88
C MET A 68 19.03 -8.86 0.15
N GLY A 69 18.52 -10.07 -0.14
CA GLY A 69 18.55 -11.21 0.78
C GLY A 69 17.57 -11.08 1.96
N LEU A 70 16.59 -10.17 1.84
CA LEU A 70 15.50 -10.02 2.80
C LEU A 70 14.27 -10.72 2.22
N GLU A 71 13.67 -11.64 2.95
CA GLU A 71 12.33 -12.07 2.61
C GLU A 71 11.39 -10.87 2.82
N ALA A 72 10.68 -10.46 1.77
CA ALA A 72 9.64 -9.46 1.93
C ALA A 72 8.66 -9.97 3.00
N PRO A 73 8.31 -9.16 4.02
CA PRO A 73 7.35 -9.62 5.02
C PRO A 73 6.07 -10.01 4.31
N ILE A 74 5.78 -11.30 4.33
CA ILE A 74 4.54 -11.86 3.80
C ILE A 74 3.45 -11.28 4.69
N THR A 75 2.59 -10.39 4.18
CA THR A 75 1.32 -10.08 4.82
C THR A 75 0.39 -11.26 4.60
N SER A 76 0.67 -12.37 5.27
CA SER A 76 -0.30 -13.43 5.45
C SER A 76 -1.30 -12.94 6.48
N ASP A 77 -2.53 -12.76 6.01
CA ASP A 77 -3.72 -13.14 6.76
C ASP A 77 -4.10 -12.26 7.97
N THR A 78 -4.61 -11.05 7.69
CA THR A 78 -5.65 -10.47 8.57
C THR A 78 -7.00 -11.10 8.20
N THR A 79 -7.15 -12.40 8.43
CA THR A 79 -8.46 -12.92 8.80
C THR A 79 -8.80 -12.23 10.11
N LEU A 80 -9.69 -11.24 10.05
CA LEU A 80 -10.43 -10.77 11.20
C LEU A 80 -11.11 -12.01 11.81
N GLU A 81 -10.48 -12.62 12.82
CA GLU A 81 -11.16 -13.60 13.68
C GLU A 81 -12.44 -12.93 14.16
N ALA A 82 -13.58 -13.44 13.68
CA ALA A 82 -14.86 -13.11 14.25
C ALA A 82 -14.75 -13.33 15.77
N PRO A 83 -15.28 -12.42 16.61
CA PRO A 83 -15.11 -12.53 18.04
C PRO A 83 -15.59 -13.90 18.51
N HIS A 84 -14.69 -14.60 19.22
CA HIS A 84 -14.95 -15.90 19.83
C HIS A 84 -16.29 -15.83 20.61
N PRO A 85 -17.24 -16.77 20.39
CA PRO A 85 -18.59 -16.73 20.97
C PRO A 85 -18.63 -16.87 22.51
N ALA A 86 -17.49 -16.83 23.20
CA ALA A 86 -17.40 -16.94 24.65
C ALA A 86 -17.60 -15.59 25.37
N GLN A 87 -17.59 -14.45 24.66
CA GLN A 87 -17.77 -13.13 25.30
C GLN A 87 -19.22 -12.64 25.36
N LEU A 88 -20.20 -13.39 24.84
CA LEU A 88 -21.63 -13.05 24.93
C LEU A 88 -22.31 -13.56 26.22
N SER A 89 -21.58 -14.20 27.15
CA SER A 89 -22.15 -14.75 28.39
C SER A 89 -22.10 -13.82 29.61
N LEU A 90 -21.70 -12.54 29.46
CA LEU A 90 -21.64 -11.58 30.58
C LEU A 90 -22.71 -10.47 30.53
N TYR A 91 -23.59 -10.46 29.54
CA TYR A 91 -24.80 -9.63 29.56
C TYR A 91 -26.05 -10.49 29.73
N GLY A 92 -26.15 -11.10 30.91
CA GLY A 92 -27.36 -11.67 31.46
C GLY A 92 -27.53 -11.21 32.91
N SER A 93 -28.70 -10.64 33.20
CA SER A 93 -29.18 -10.14 34.50
C SER A 93 -28.88 -8.67 34.84
N ARG A 94 -29.76 -7.79 34.38
CA ARG A 94 -30.49 -6.88 35.27
C ARG A 94 -31.96 -6.85 34.88
#